data_AF-G2PKX8-F1
#
_entry.id   AF-G2PKX8-F1
#
_cell.length_a   1.000
_cell.length_b   1.000
_cell.length_c   1.000
_cell.angle_alpha   90.00
_cell.angle_beta   90.00
_cell.angle_gamma   90.00
#
_symmetry.space_group_name_H-M   'P 1'
#
loop_
_entity.id
_entity.type
_entity.pdbx_description
1 polymer ?
#
loop_
_entity_poly.entity_id
_entity_poly.type
_entity_poly.pdbx_seq_one_letter_code
_entity_poly.pdbx_strand_id
1 'polypeptide(L)'
;MKIIWKNVAGKSKLNHEHIVNLEYAMRLQVVRILINEAEHLMDYLSLVVVEINLSSGYVSVHEETPEPLFSKIANNFVQPETQKASSSSSSLVATINV
;
A
#
# COMPACT_ATOMS: atom_id res chain seq x y z
N MET A 1 -2.99 3.39 -15.91
CA MET A 1 -2.50 3.32 -14.53
C MET A 1 -1.00 3.52 -14.50
N LYS A 2 -0.54 4.32 -13.54
CA LYS A 2 0.87 4.62 -13.26
C LYS A 2 1.21 4.12 -11.85
N ILE A 3 2.44 3.64 -11.65
CA ILE A 3 2.96 3.27 -10.33
C ILE A 3 4.14 4.18 -9.99
N ILE A 4 4.10 4.79 -8.80
CA ILE A 4 5.17 5.59 -8.22
C ILE A 4 5.88 4.73 -7.17
N TRP A 5 7.17 4.55 -7.34
CA TRP A 5 8.01 3.79 -6.42
C TRP A 5 8.69 4.74 -5.43
N LYS A 6 8.36 4.63 -4.14
CA LYS A 6 9.01 5.39 -3.06
C LYS A 6 10.14 4.58 -2.43
N ASN A 7 11.17 5.28 -1.97
CA ASN A 7 12.33 4.72 -1.26
C ASN A 7 13.17 3.72 -2.07
N VAL A 8 13.29 3.94 -3.39
CA VAL A 8 14.14 3.14 -4.28
C VAL A 8 15.64 3.26 -3.95
N ALA A 9 16.04 4.37 -3.31
CA ALA A 9 17.44 4.70 -3.06
C ALA A 9 18.16 3.85 -1.99
N GLY A 10 17.44 3.00 -1.23
CA GLY A 10 18.03 2.16 -0.19
C GLY A 10 17.93 0.70 -0.56
N LYS A 11 19.05 0.05 -0.98
CA LYS A 11 19.25 -1.40 -1.21
C LYS A 11 17.94 -2.21 -1.29
N SER A 12 17.02 -1.88 -2.20
CA SER A 12 15.84 -2.71 -2.36
C SER A 12 16.37 -4.00 -2.97
N LYS A 13 16.37 -5.10 -2.22
CA LYS A 13 16.82 -6.43 -2.67
C LYS A 13 15.94 -7.00 -3.79
N LEU A 14 14.97 -6.24 -4.29
CA LEU A 14 14.10 -6.65 -5.39
C LEU A 14 14.93 -6.62 -6.68
N ASN A 15 15.17 -7.81 -7.22
CA ASN A 15 15.69 -7.94 -8.58
C ASN A 15 14.61 -7.48 -9.59
N HIS A 16 15.00 -7.36 -10.85
CA HIS A 16 14.10 -6.89 -11.91
C HIS A 16 12.81 -7.73 -12.01
N GLU A 17 12.92 -9.06 -11.89
CA GLU A 17 11.79 -9.98 -11.93
C GLU A 17 10.78 -9.69 -10.81
N HIS A 18 11.25 -9.48 -9.58
CA HIS A 18 10.37 -9.15 -8.47
C HIS A 18 9.66 -7.80 -8.67
N ILE A 19 10.33 -6.81 -9.29
CA ILE A 19 9.70 -5.52 -9.61
C ILE A 19 8.59 -5.72 -10.63
N VAL A 20 8.83 -6.49 -11.70
CA VAL A 20 7.83 -6.81 -12.73
C VAL A 20 6.64 -7.56 -12.13
N ASN A 21 6.91 -8.55 -11.28
CA ASN A 21 5.86 -9.34 -10.61
C ASN A 21 5.02 -8.46 -9.66
N LEU A 22 5.66 -7.55 -8.92
CA LEU A 22 4.97 -6.64 -8.02
C LEU A 22 4.13 -5.62 -8.80
N GLU A 23 4.66 -5.05 -9.88
CA GLU A 23 3.87 -4.20 -10.77
C GLU A 23 2.65 -4.94 -11.31
N TYR A 24 2.84 -6.15 -11.85
CA TYR A 24 1.75 -6.97 -12.37
C TYR A 24 0.69 -7.28 -11.32
N ALA A 25 1.09 -7.73 -10.13
CA ALA A 25 0.18 -8.03 -9.02
C ALA A 25 -0.63 -6.80 -8.62
N MET A 26 0.02 -5.64 -8.56
CA MET A 26 -0.65 -4.38 -8.24
C MET A 26 -1.66 -3.96 -9.30
N ARG A 27 -1.31 -4.07 -10.59
CA ARG A 27 -2.25 -3.80 -11.67
C ARG A 27 -3.48 -4.71 -11.57
N LEU A 28 -3.26 -5.99 -11.32
CA LEU A 28 -4.32 -6.98 -11.21
C LEU A 28 -5.23 -6.70 -10.02
N GLN A 29 -4.68 -6.32 -8.87
CA GLN A 29 -5.46 -5.97 -7.68
C GLN A 29 -6.36 -4.76 -7.93
N VAL A 30 -5.84 -3.69 -8.53
CA VAL A 30 -6.65 -2.51 -8.87
C VAL A 30 -7.79 -2.86 -9.82
N VAL A 31 -7.49 -3.62 -10.89
CA VAL A 31 -8.52 -4.08 -11.84
C VAL A 31 -9.59 -4.89 -11.13
N ARG A 32 -9.20 -5.82 -10.26
CA ARG A 32 -10.14 -6.65 -9.49
C ARG A 32 -11.04 -5.80 -8.59
N ILE A 33 -10.47 -4.79 -7.92
CA ILE A 33 -11.26 -3.86 -7.09
C ILE A 33 -12.28 -3.12 -7.95
N LEU A 34 -11.88 -2.59 -9.10
CA LEU A 34 -12.79 -1.85 -9.98
C LEU A 34 -13.91 -2.75 -10.51
N ILE A 35 -13.62 -3.97 -10.96
CA ILE A 35 -14.65 -4.92 -11.39
C ILE A 35 -15.68 -5.17 -10.27
N ASN A 36 -15.23 -5.31 -9.02
CA ASN A 36 -16.12 -5.63 -7.91
C ASN A 36 -16.91 -4.41 -7.38
N GLU A 37 -16.29 -3.23 -7.34
CA GLU A 37 -16.80 -2.09 -6.58
C GLU A 37 -17.30 -0.93 -7.44
N ALA A 38 -16.83 -0.86 -8.70
CA ALA A 38 -17.07 0.27 -9.59
C ALA A 38 -16.77 -0.07 -11.06
N GLU A 39 -17.37 -1.14 -11.60
CA GLU A 39 -17.04 -1.66 -12.95
C GLU A 39 -17.19 -0.59 -14.04
N HIS A 40 -18.19 0.27 -13.91
CA HIS A 40 -18.45 1.43 -14.77
C HIS A 40 -17.30 2.46 -14.82
N LEU A 41 -16.31 2.36 -13.92
CA LEU A 41 -15.14 3.22 -13.90
C LEU A 41 -13.90 2.59 -14.57
N MET A 42 -14.01 1.37 -15.10
CA MET A 42 -12.89 0.65 -15.72
C MET A 42 -12.24 1.43 -16.88
N ASP A 43 -13.03 2.18 -17.65
CA ASP A 43 -12.54 3.02 -18.75
C ASP A 43 -11.57 4.14 -18.29
N TYR A 44 -11.62 4.47 -16.99
CA TYR A 44 -10.78 5.49 -16.37
C TYR A 44 -9.56 4.92 -15.64
N LEU A 45 -9.23 3.63 -15.82
CA LEU A 45 -8.04 3.01 -15.22
C LEU A 45 -6.73 3.73 -15.60
N SER A 46 -6.71 4.45 -16.72
CA SER A 46 -5.60 5.31 -17.12
C SER A 46 -5.28 6.38 -16.08
N LEU A 47 -6.28 6.89 -15.36
CA LEU A 47 -6.21 7.96 -14.36
C LEU A 47 -5.72 7.49 -12.99
N VAL A 48 -5.66 6.18 -12.75
CA VAL A 48 -5.22 5.63 -11.46
C VAL A 48 -3.71 5.76 -11.31
N VAL A 49 -3.29 6.36 -10.20
CA VAL A 49 -1.90 6.47 -9.79
C VAL A 49 -1.75 5.82 -8.41
N VAL A 50 -0.89 4.81 -8.32
CA VAL A 50 -0.63 4.06 -7.09
C VAL A 50 0.80 4.32 -6.64
N GLU A 51 1.00 4.44 -5.34
CA GLU A 51 2.31 4.54 -4.72
C GLU A 51 2.66 3.26 -3.96
N ILE A 52 3.90 2.81 -4.10
CA ILE A 52 4.43 1.66 -3.37
C ILE A 52 5.67 2.11 -2.60
N ASN A 53 5.63 1.95 -1.28
CA ASN A 53 6.78 2.16 -0.42
C ASN A 53 7.58 0.86 -0.28
N LEU A 54 8.71 0.77 -0.97
CA LEU A 54 9.54 -0.44 -0.99
C LEU A 54 10.16 -0.79 0.36
N SER A 55 10.28 0.18 1.27
CA SER A 55 10.88 -0.05 2.60
C SER A 55 9.89 -0.70 3.57
N SER A 56 8.61 -0.34 3.50
CA SER A 56 7.57 -0.84 4.41
C SER A 56 6.62 -1.84 3.78
N GLY A 57 6.63 -1.98 2.44
CA GLY A 57 5.65 -2.76 1.69
C GLY A 57 4.26 -2.13 1.64
N TYR A 58 4.09 -0.90 2.15
CA TYR A 58 2.82 -0.19 2.11
C TYR A 58 2.47 0.28 0.70
N VAL A 59 1.18 0.25 0.40
CA VAL A 59 0.62 0.66 -0.88
C VAL A 59 -0.48 1.69 -0.66
N SER A 60 -0.45 2.79 -1.39
CA SER A 60 -1.49 3.84 -1.29
C SER A 60 -1.91 4.33 -2.67
N VAL A 61 -3.11 4.89 -2.76
CA VAL A 61 -3.54 5.61 -3.96
C VAL A 61 -3.02 7.05 -3.87
N HIS A 62 -2.44 7.57 -4.94
CA HIS A 62 -1.95 8.95 -4.98
C HIS A 62 -3.11 9.93 -5.18
N GLU A 63 -2.97 11.15 -4.65
CA GLU A 63 -3.97 12.22 -4.74
C GLU A 63 -4.27 12.70 -6.17
N GLU A 64 -3.39 12.40 -7.13
CA GLU A 64 -3.65 12.61 -8.57
C GLU A 64 -4.78 11.74 -9.10
N THR A 65 -5.10 10.62 -8.43
CA THR A 65 -6.23 9.78 -8.80
C THR A 65 -7.52 10.53 -8.44
N PRO A 66 -8.41 10.83 -9.39
CA PRO A 66 -9.63 11.56 -9.10
C PRO A 66 -10.64 10.71 -8.33
N GLU A 67 -11.57 11.36 -7.64
CA GLU A 67 -12.77 10.69 -7.15
C GLU A 67 -13.72 10.34 -8.31
N PRO A 68 -14.49 9.25 -8.22
CA PRO A 68 -14.60 8.31 -7.10
C PRO A 68 -13.56 7.16 -7.10
N LEU A 69 -12.65 7.11 -8.08
CA LEU A 69 -11.63 6.05 -8.20
C LEU A 69 -10.74 5.99 -6.95
N PHE A 70 -10.34 7.14 -6.44
CA PHE A 70 -9.49 7.23 -5.25
C PHE A 70 -10.12 6.46 -4.08
N SER A 71 -11.31 6.87 -3.65
CA SER A 71 -11.97 6.27 -2.49
C SER A 71 -12.32 4.80 -2.71
N LYS A 72 -12.74 4.43 -3.93
CA LYS A 72 -13.07 3.03 -4.26
C LYS A 72 -11.86 2.11 -4.15
N ILE A 73 -10.69 2.56 -4.61
CA ILE A 73 -9.47 1.74 -4.58
C ILE A 73 -8.83 1.76 -3.20
N ALA A 74 -8.65 2.95 -2.60
CA ALA A 74 -7.93 3.12 -1.34
C ALA A 74 -8.55 2.33 -0.19
N ASN A 75 -9.88 2.29 -0.11
CA ASN A 75 -10.61 1.57 0.95
C ASN A 75 -10.48 0.03 0.84
N ASN A 76 -10.02 -0.48 -0.31
CA ASN A 76 -9.93 -1.92 -0.59
C ASN A 76 -8.49 -2.45 -0.56
N PHE A 77 -7.49 -1.61 -0.34
CA PHE A 77 -6.10 -2.06 -0.17
C PHE A 77 -5.88 -2.67 1.21
N VAL A 78 -5.51 -3.94 1.23
CA VAL A 78 -5.03 -4.63 2.43
C VAL A 78 -3.55 -4.28 2.61
N GLN A 79 -3.21 -3.69 3.75
CA GLN A 79 -1.83 -3.33 4.10
C GLN A 79 -1.11 -4.49 4.78
N PRO A 80 0.23 -4.57 4.69
CA PRO A 80 1.01 -5.45 5.54
C PRO A 80 0.70 -5.16 7.00
N GLU A 81 0.55 -6.21 7.81
CA GLU A 81 0.47 -6.02 9.26
C GLU A 81 1.78 -5.35 9.72
N THR A 82 1.67 -4.15 10.29
CA THR A 82 2.80 -3.58 11.02
C THR A 82 3.25 -4.61 12.03
N GLN A 83 4.47 -5.11 11.93
CA GLN A 83 5.13 -5.71 13.07
C GLN A 83 5.06 -4.66 14.16
N LYS A 84 4.15 -4.83 15.13
CA LYS A 84 4.18 -4.07 16.36
C LYS A 84 5.60 -4.22 16.86
N ALA A 85 6.38 -3.14 16.78
CA ALA A 85 7.56 -3.03 17.61
C ALA A 85 7.07 -3.40 19.00
N SER A 86 7.57 -4.50 19.54
CA SER A 86 7.29 -4.89 20.91
C SER A 86 7.79 -3.75 21.77
N SER A 87 6.92 -2.78 22.06
CA SER A 87 7.10 -1.90 23.18
C SER A 87 7.04 -2.85 24.37
N SER A 88 8.21 -3.31 24.82
CA SER A 88 8.36 -3.80 26.17
C SER A 88 7.89 -2.64 27.04
N SER A 89 6.62 -2.70 27.45
CA SER A 89 6.14 -1.91 28.56
C SER A 89 6.95 -2.41 29.75
N SER A 90 8.09 -1.76 30.01
CA SER A 90 8.73 -1.85 31.31
C SER A 90 7.72 -1.27 32.28
N SER A 91 6.90 -2.15 32.85
CA SER A 91 6.13 -1.86 34.04
C SER A 91 7.16 -1.60 35.12
N LEU A 92 7.50 -0.32 35.32
CA LEU A 92 8.14 0.10 36.55
C LEU A 92 7.09 -0.08 37.62
N VAL A 93 7.16 -1.25 38.27
CA VAL A 93 6.50 -1.54 39.53
C VAL A 93 6.94 -0.45 40.51
N ALA A 94 6.06 0.52 40.74
CA ALA A 94 6.18 1.40 41.89
C ALA A 94 5.71 0.60 43.11
N THR A 95 6.68 -0.05 43.76
CA THR A 95 6.53 -0.70 45.06
C THR A 95 6.05 0.32 46.10
N ILE A 96 5.03 -0.08 46.85
CA ILE A 96 4.36 0.63 47.95
C ILE A 96 5.19 0.46 49.25
N ASN A 97 5.00 1.38 50.21
CA ASN A 97 5.37 1.39 51.66
C ASN A 97 6.54 2.34 52.00
N VAL A 98 6.50 3.21 53.02
CA VAL A 98 5.82 3.22 54.34
C VAL A 98 5.39 4.64 54.70
#